data_AF-A0A3M0XNV7-F1
#
_entry.id   AF-A0A3M0XNV7-F1
#
_cell.length_a   1.000
_cell.length_b   1.000
_cell.length_c   1.000
_cell.angle_alpha   90.00
_cell.angle_beta   90.00
_cell.angle_gamma   90.00
#
_symmetry.space_group_name_H-M   'P 1'
#
loop_
_entity.id
_entity.type
_entity.pdbx_description
1 polymer ?
#
loop_
_entity_poly.entity_id
_entity_poly.type
_entity_poly.pdbx_seq_one_letter_code
_entity_poly.pdbx_strand_id
1 'polypeptide(L)'
;NSLILNNICLSNGVGASDGAGVHATGLGSRIEGNTVAANDRGIDVDATNNFIVRNTARANTLNYDIVAGNHVGVIILAPSSGAVSGATGGTGVGATDPWANFSL
;
A
#
# COMPACT_ATOMS: atom_id res chain seq x y z
N ASN A 1 14.13 -12.59 -5.78
CA ASN A 1 12.66 -12.66 -5.87
C ASN A 1 12.14 -13.02 -4.49
N SER A 2 11.24 -12.21 -3.92
CA SER A 2 10.82 -12.28 -2.51
C SER A 2 9.31 -12.21 -2.37
N LEU A 3 8.78 -12.80 -1.30
CA LEU A 3 7.40 -12.61 -0.86
C LEU A 3 7.38 -11.68 0.35
N ILE A 4 6.72 -10.55 0.23
CA ILE A 4 6.50 -9.57 1.30
C ILE A 4 5.01 -9.57 1.57
N LEU A 5 4.59 -10.31 2.60
CA LEU A 5 3.19 -10.60 2.88
C LEU A 5 2.80 -10.24 4.31
N ASN A 6 1.72 -9.47 4.46
CA ASN A 6 1.05 -9.22 5.74
C ASN A 6 1.92 -8.59 6.83
N ASN A 7 2.78 -7.65 6.47
CA ASN A 7 3.59 -6.89 7.43
C ASN A 7 2.92 -5.57 7.82
N ILE A 8 3.26 -5.07 9.02
CA ILE A 8 2.94 -3.71 9.45
C ILE A 8 4.25 -2.92 9.45
N CYS A 9 4.37 -1.96 8.53
CA CYS A 9 5.55 -1.12 8.38
C CYS A 9 5.18 0.33 8.74
N LEU A 10 5.58 0.76 9.94
CA LEU A 10 5.16 2.03 10.53
C LEU A 10 6.37 2.95 10.75
N SER A 11 6.21 4.24 10.43
CA SER A 11 7.15 5.29 10.82
C SER A 11 8.59 5.11 10.32
N ASN A 12 8.77 4.55 9.12
CA ASN A 12 10.08 4.47 8.48
C ASN A 12 10.46 5.84 7.90
N GLY A 13 11.72 6.24 8.14
CA GLY A 13 12.29 7.47 7.57
C GLY A 13 12.14 8.74 8.40
N VAL A 14 11.48 8.64 9.57
CA VAL A 14 11.36 9.76 10.53
C VAL A 14 12.73 10.38 10.81
N GLY A 15 12.90 11.63 10.38
CA GLY A 15 14.12 12.44 10.55
C GLY A 15 15.10 12.43 9.37
N ALA A 16 15.06 11.44 8.49
CA ALA A 16 15.95 11.33 7.31
C ALA A 16 15.24 11.63 5.97
N SER A 17 13.90 11.61 5.93
CA SER A 17 13.06 11.94 4.75
C SER A 17 13.23 11.02 3.53
N ASP A 18 13.64 9.77 3.73
CA ASP A 18 13.83 8.78 2.65
C ASP A 18 13.42 7.35 3.04
N GLY A 19 12.68 7.16 4.13
CA GLY A 19 12.28 5.82 4.57
C GLY A 19 11.00 5.33 3.91
N ALA A 20 11.09 4.17 3.24
CA ALA A 20 9.93 3.48 2.70
C ALA A 20 9.42 2.39 3.67
N GLY A 21 8.10 2.19 3.72
CA GLY A 21 7.49 1.06 4.44
C GLY A 21 7.87 -0.28 3.80
N VAL A 22 7.86 -0.34 2.47
CA VAL A 22 8.44 -1.44 1.69
C VAL A 22 9.27 -0.83 0.56
N HIS A 23 10.55 -1.19 0.48
CA HIS A 23 11.44 -0.79 -0.62
C HIS A 23 11.86 -2.02 -1.43
N ALA A 24 11.42 -2.11 -2.68
CA ALA A 24 11.74 -3.20 -3.57
C ALA A 24 12.70 -2.75 -4.67
N THR A 25 13.97 -3.13 -4.52
CA THR A 25 15.05 -2.85 -5.48
C THR A 25 15.35 -4.02 -6.43
N GLY A 26 14.69 -5.17 -6.23
CA GLY A 26 14.85 -6.38 -7.05
C GLY A 26 13.61 -6.70 -7.89
N LEU A 27 13.78 -7.57 -8.88
CA LEU A 27 12.71 -7.99 -9.80
C LEU A 27 11.91 -9.19 -9.27
N GLY A 28 10.66 -9.29 -9.73
CA GLY A 28 9.83 -10.51 -9.62
C GLY A 28 9.07 -10.68 -8.32
N SER A 29 9.23 -9.78 -7.36
CA SER A 29 8.71 -9.91 -6.00
C SER A 29 7.19 -9.80 -5.95
N ARG A 30 6.58 -10.43 -4.94
CA ARG A 30 5.17 -10.29 -4.61
C ARG A 30 5.03 -9.48 -3.32
N ILE A 31 4.39 -8.32 -3.41
CA ILE A 31 4.16 -7.39 -2.30
C ILE A 31 2.66 -7.33 -2.07
N GLU A 32 2.20 -7.95 -0.98
CA GLU A 32 0.78 -8.18 -0.79
C GLU A 32 0.32 -8.09 0.66
N GLY A 33 -0.87 -7.53 0.89
CA GLY A 33 -1.49 -7.55 2.22
C GLY A 33 -0.76 -6.72 3.28
N ASN A 34 0.23 -5.90 2.91
CA ASN A 34 1.00 -5.12 3.87
C ASN A 34 0.25 -3.84 4.25
N THR A 35 0.42 -3.40 5.50
CA THR A 35 0.00 -2.08 5.98
C THR A 35 1.22 -1.18 6.11
N VAL A 36 1.33 -0.17 5.25
CA VAL A 36 2.41 0.81 5.26
C VAL A 36 1.87 2.16 5.74
N ALA A 37 2.30 2.60 6.92
CA ALA A 37 1.73 3.78 7.57
C ALA A 37 2.78 4.76 8.09
N ALA A 38 2.50 6.05 7.98
CA ALA A 38 3.32 7.13 8.56
C ALA A 38 4.80 7.08 8.14
N ASN A 39 5.10 6.55 6.96
CA ASN A 39 6.45 6.53 6.37
C ASN A 39 6.63 7.75 5.46
N ASP A 40 7.86 8.07 5.08
CA ASP A 40 8.09 9.06 4.03
C ASP A 40 7.49 8.55 2.70
N ARG A 41 7.76 7.29 2.36
CA ARG A 41 7.11 6.57 1.25
C ARG A 41 6.43 5.29 1.74
N GLY A 42 5.24 4.98 1.23
CA GLY A 42 4.50 3.78 1.60
C GLY A 42 5.13 2.53 0.98
N ILE A 43 4.80 2.28 -0.29
CA ILE A 43 5.44 1.25 -1.12
C ILE A 43 6.29 1.94 -2.17
N ASP A 44 7.59 1.69 -2.11
CA ASP A 44 8.62 2.19 -3.01
C ASP A 44 9.18 1.02 -3.83
N VAL A 45 9.09 1.09 -5.15
CA VAL A 45 9.51 0.04 -6.07
C VAL A 45 10.32 0.65 -7.20
N ASP A 46 11.65 0.52 -7.10
CA ASP A 46 12.63 1.00 -8.08
C ASP A 46 12.87 0.03 -9.23
N ALA A 47 12.42 -1.22 -9.08
CA ALA A 47 12.65 -2.31 -10.02
C ALA A 47 11.37 -2.70 -10.76
N THR A 48 11.50 -3.36 -11.91
CA THR A 48 10.35 -3.77 -12.74
C THR A 48 9.86 -5.19 -12.42
N ASN A 49 8.71 -5.55 -12.99
CA ASN A 49 8.14 -6.90 -12.94
C ASN A 49 7.85 -7.42 -11.52
N ASN A 50 7.49 -6.55 -10.59
CA ASN A 50 6.95 -6.93 -9.29
C ASN A 50 5.41 -6.96 -9.36
N PHE A 51 4.78 -7.74 -8.48
CA PHE A 51 3.33 -7.87 -8.36
C PHE A 51 2.85 -7.26 -7.03
N ILE A 52 2.05 -6.20 -7.09
CA ILE A 52 1.70 -5.35 -5.94
C ILE A 52 0.17 -5.24 -5.79
N VAL A 53 -0.40 -5.90 -4.78
CA VAL A 53 -1.86 -6.04 -4.62
C VAL A 53 -2.27 -6.10 -3.15
N ARG A 54 -3.52 -5.72 -2.83
CA ARG A 54 -4.10 -5.84 -1.47
C ARG A 54 -3.34 -5.12 -0.35
N ASN A 55 -2.49 -4.15 -0.66
CA ASN A 55 -1.79 -3.39 0.36
C ASN A 55 -2.61 -2.18 0.79
N THR A 56 -2.45 -1.77 2.05
CA THR A 56 -3.07 -0.56 2.61
C THR A 56 -1.99 0.45 2.94
N ALA A 57 -2.03 1.61 2.30
CA ALA A 57 -1.13 2.73 2.54
C ALA A 57 -1.91 3.87 3.21
N ARG A 58 -1.44 4.36 4.37
CA ARG A 58 -2.08 5.50 5.05
C ARG A 58 -1.09 6.49 5.62
N ALA A 59 -1.44 7.76 5.56
CA ALA A 59 -0.67 8.83 6.20
C ALA A 59 0.84 8.82 5.87
N ASN A 60 1.24 8.31 4.71
CA ASN A 60 2.61 8.47 4.20
C ASN A 60 2.70 9.79 3.42
N THR A 61 3.89 10.36 3.27
CA THR A 61 4.06 11.55 2.41
C THR A 61 3.73 11.20 0.96
N LEU A 62 4.17 10.03 0.50
CA LEU A 62 3.77 9.43 -0.78
C LEU A 62 3.36 7.96 -0.56
N ASN A 63 2.12 7.59 -0.87
CA ASN A 63 1.63 6.22 -0.60
C ASN A 63 2.28 5.16 -1.51
N TYR A 64 2.48 5.49 -2.78
CA TYR A 64 3.05 4.58 -3.77
C TYR A 64 4.01 5.36 -4.67
N ASP A 65 5.25 4.90 -4.73
CA ASP A 65 6.27 5.33 -5.70
C ASP A 65 6.72 4.08 -6.45
N ILE A 66 6.24 3.91 -7.67
CA ILE A 66 6.40 2.64 -8.40
C ILE A 66 6.82 2.97 -9.82
N VAL A 67 8.02 2.53 -10.22
CA VAL A 67 8.49 2.71 -11.59
C VAL A 67 7.63 1.92 -12.58
N ALA A 68 7.65 2.35 -13.85
CA ALA A 68 6.92 1.66 -14.91
C ALA A 68 7.37 0.20 -15.09
N GLY A 69 6.45 -0.66 -15.58
CA GLY A 69 6.73 -2.07 -15.83
C GLY A 69 6.44 -3.03 -14.66
N ASN A 70 5.73 -2.54 -13.64
CA ASN A 70 5.20 -3.36 -12.55
C ASN A 70 3.73 -3.74 -12.78
N HIS A 71 3.30 -4.80 -12.12
CA HIS A 71 1.92 -5.31 -12.16
C HIS A 71 1.21 -4.88 -10.87
N VAL A 72 0.47 -3.79 -10.95
CA VAL A 72 -0.13 -3.13 -9.78
C VAL A 72 -1.64 -3.25 -9.84
N GLY A 73 -2.25 -3.81 -8.79
CA GLY A 73 -3.70 -3.79 -8.61
C GLY A 73 -4.21 -2.36 -8.48
N VAL A 74 -5.46 -2.10 -8.89
CA VAL A 74 -6.04 -0.75 -8.86
C VAL A 74 -5.83 -0.10 -7.50
N ILE A 75 -5.34 1.14 -7.49
CA ILE A 75 -5.19 1.93 -6.27
C ILE A 75 -6.48 2.70 -6.05
N ILE A 76 -7.17 2.41 -4.95
CA ILE A 76 -8.41 3.07 -4.55
C ILE A 76 -8.13 3.99 -3.38
N LEU A 77 -8.50 5.27 -3.51
CA LEU A 77 -8.62 6.17 -2.37
C LEU A 77 -9.94 5.86 -1.67
N ALA A 78 -9.89 5.08 -0.59
CA ALA A 78 -11.11 4.63 0.06
C ALA A 78 -11.72 5.77 0.90
N PRO A 79 -13.03 6.05 0.76
CA PRO A 79 -13.67 7.06 1.58
C PRO A 79 -13.79 6.59 3.03
N SER A 80 -13.67 7.53 3.97
CA SER A 80 -14.00 7.28 5.37
C SER A 80 -15.49 6.99 5.51
N SER A 81 -15.82 5.95 6.27
CA SER A 81 -17.20 5.70 6.67
C SER A 81 -17.62 6.62 7.81
N GLY A 82 -18.93 6.93 7.89
CA GLY A 82 -19.51 7.52 9.09
C GLY A 82 -19.47 6.56 10.28
N ALA A 83 -19.86 7.04 11.46
CA ALA A 83 -20.02 6.17 12.62
C ALA A 83 -21.05 5.07 12.33
N VAL A 84 -20.71 3.83 12.65
CA VAL A 84 -21.58 2.67 12.49
C VAL A 84 -21.89 2.10 13.87
N SER A 85 -23.19 1.99 14.20
CA SER A 85 -23.67 1.32 15.42
C SER A 85 -24.88 0.48 15.04
N GLY A 86 -24.74 -0.85 15.11
CA GLY A 86 -25.75 -1.80 14.65
C GLY A 86 -25.21 -2.75 13.57
N ALA A 87 -26.12 -3.51 12.96
CA ALA A 87 -25.78 -4.61 12.05
C ALA A 87 -25.52 -4.20 10.58
N THR A 88 -25.63 -2.90 10.27
CA THR A 88 -25.46 -2.37 8.90
C THR A 88 -24.73 -1.04 8.93
N GLY A 89 -24.03 -0.69 7.84
CA GLY A 89 -23.30 0.57 7.72
C GLY A 89 -22.11 0.46 6.77
N GLY A 90 -21.23 1.45 6.83
CA GLY A 90 -20.07 1.56 5.95
C GLY A 90 -20.41 2.21 4.61
N THR A 91 -19.47 2.97 4.08
CA THR A 91 -19.57 3.63 2.76
C THR A 91 -19.06 2.73 1.62
N GLY A 92 -18.49 1.58 1.96
CA GLY A 92 -17.69 0.77 1.05
C GLY A 92 -16.32 1.39 0.80
N VAL A 93 -15.34 0.54 0.47
CA VAL A 93 -13.97 0.96 0.16
C VAL A 93 -13.75 1.29 -1.32
N GLY A 94 -14.81 1.29 -2.13
CA GLY A 94 -14.76 1.64 -3.56
C GLY A 94 -14.11 0.60 -4.48
N ALA A 95 -13.63 -0.53 -3.96
CA ALA A 95 -13.01 -1.57 -4.77
C ALA A 95 -14.03 -2.52 -5.40
N THR A 96 -13.90 -2.73 -6.71
CA THR A 96 -14.57 -3.80 -7.46
C THR A 96 -13.64 -5.00 -7.73
N ASP A 97 -12.32 -4.78 -7.59
CA ASP A 97 -11.28 -5.80 -7.75
C ASP A 97 -10.81 -6.27 -6.35
N PRO A 98 -10.87 -7.58 -6.04
CA PRO A 98 -10.40 -8.11 -4.75
C PRO A 98 -8.88 -7.96 -4.53
N TRP A 99 -8.12 -7.54 -5.55
CA TRP A 99 -6.69 -7.33 -5.50
C TRP A 99 -6.29 -5.84 -5.42
N ALA A 100 -7.27 -4.94 -5.26
CA ALA A 100 -7.02 -3.51 -5.11
C ALA A 100 -6.06 -3.17 -3.94
N ASN A 101 -5.27 -2.12 -4.13
CA ASN A 101 -4.51 -1.47 -3.07
C ASN A 101 -5.31 -0.26 -2.57
N PHE A 102 -5.21 0.07 -1.28
CA PHE A 102 -6.01 1.12 -0.65
C PHE A 102 -5.15 2.27 -0.11
N SER A 103 -5.46 3.50 -0.51
CA SER A 103 -5.00 4.72 0.15
C SER A 103 -6.04 5.18 1.19
N LEU A 104 -5.60 5.44 2.41
CA LEU A 104 -6.41 5.93 3.54
C LEU A 104 -5.85 7.22 4.17
#